data_AF-A0AAC9BGA5-F1
#
_entry.id   AF-A0AAC9BGA5-F1
#
_cell.length_a   1.000
_cell.length_b   1.000
_cell.length_c   1.000
_cell.angle_alpha   90.00
_cell.angle_beta   90.00
_cell.angle_gamma   90.00
#
_symmetry.space_group_name_H-M   'P 1'
#
loop_
_entity.id
_entity.type
_entity.pdbx_description
1 polymer ?
#
loop_
_entity_poly.entity_id
_entity_poly.type
_entity_poly.pdbx_seq_one_letter_code
_entity_poly.pdbx_strand_id
1 'polypeptide(L)'
;MLALDWEYIDFQQRTAYIPKTKTDTPRTVPLSTKALAILQKRQEAGEGVPFAMQEDAVTTAFMRAVRRARRVYEAACLTEGKPPSARWLVGIRLHDLRHEATSRFFEKGLSVMEVTTITGHKTMEMLKRYTHLRAHDVALKLG
;
A
#
# COMPACT_ATOMS: atom_id res chain seq x y z
N MET A 1 4.66 -4.73 -11.09
CA MET A 1 4.04 -3.54 -10.45
C MET A 1 4.69 -2.22 -10.91
N LEU A 2 5.58 -2.23 -11.93
CA LEU A 2 6.46 -1.08 -12.25
C LEU A 2 6.39 -0.56 -13.68
N ALA A 3 5.57 -1.19 -14.53
CA ALA A 3 5.27 -0.67 -15.86
C ALA A 3 4.01 0.21 -15.78
N LEU A 4 4.12 1.35 -15.08
CA LEU A 4 3.10 2.40 -15.09
C LEU A 4 3.68 3.58 -15.85
N ASP A 5 2.94 4.08 -16.82
CA ASP A 5 3.27 5.28 -17.59
C ASP A 5 2.40 6.46 -17.17
N TRP A 6 2.88 7.67 -17.42
CA TRP A 6 2.15 8.91 -17.08
C TRP A 6 0.79 8.99 -17.77
N GLU A 7 0.67 8.44 -18.99
CA GLU A 7 -0.60 8.38 -19.74
C GLU A 7 -1.71 7.60 -19.02
N TYR A 8 -1.33 6.69 -18.11
CA TYR A 8 -2.29 5.89 -17.36
C TYR A 8 -2.67 6.51 -16.02
N ILE A 9 -2.18 7.71 -15.69
CA ILE A 9 -2.50 8.41 -14.45
C ILE A 9 -3.44 9.58 -14.77
N ASP A 10 -4.65 9.51 -14.26
CA ASP A 10 -5.59 10.62 -14.28
C ASP A 10 -5.53 11.36 -12.94
N PHE A 11 -4.86 12.51 -12.93
CA PHE A 11 -4.73 13.35 -11.75
C PHE A 11 -6.04 14.04 -11.34
N GLN A 12 -6.96 14.28 -12.29
CA GLN A 12 -8.25 14.91 -12.01
C GLN A 12 -9.20 13.91 -11.36
N GLN A 13 -9.35 12.73 -11.96
CA GLN A 13 -10.18 11.64 -11.43
C GLN A 13 -9.50 10.88 -10.29
N ARG A 14 -8.20 11.11 -10.05
CA ARG A 14 -7.39 10.50 -8.99
C ARG A 14 -7.31 8.98 -9.14
N THR A 15 -7.06 8.52 -10.35
CA THR A 15 -7.01 7.09 -10.68
C THR A 15 -5.76 6.76 -11.49
N ALA A 16 -5.32 5.51 -11.36
CA ALA A 16 -4.31 4.92 -12.24
C ALA A 16 -4.88 3.70 -12.94
N TYR A 17 -4.82 3.68 -14.26
CA TYR A 17 -5.11 2.51 -15.06
C TYR A 17 -3.89 1.58 -15.09
N ILE A 18 -4.10 0.30 -14.85
CA ILE A 18 -3.06 -0.72 -14.89
C ILE A 18 -3.37 -1.60 -16.09
N PRO A 19 -2.70 -1.40 -17.25
CA PRO A 19 -2.88 -2.25 -18.41
C PRO A 19 -2.40 -3.68 -18.12
N LYS A 20 -2.86 -4.63 -18.94
CA LYS A 20 -2.69 -6.07 -18.75
C LYS A 20 -1.23 -6.43 -18.49
N THR A 21 -0.95 -7.06 -17.35
CA THR A 21 0.33 -7.74 -17.10
C THR A 21 0.16 -9.25 -17.27
N LYS A 22 1.27 -10.00 -17.38
CA LYS A 22 1.35 -11.42 -17.76
C LYS A 22 0.40 -12.38 -16.99
N THR A 23 -0.18 -11.97 -15.86
CA THR A 23 -1.07 -12.78 -15.02
C THR A 23 -2.28 -12.03 -14.46
N ASP A 24 -2.55 -10.78 -14.88
CA ASP A 24 -3.50 -9.90 -14.20
C ASP A 24 -4.53 -9.27 -15.14
N THR A 25 -5.75 -9.05 -14.63
CA THR A 25 -6.81 -8.38 -15.40
C THR A 25 -6.57 -6.87 -15.40
N PRO A 26 -6.81 -6.16 -16.52
CA PRO A 26 -6.79 -4.71 -16.52
C PRO A 26 -7.70 -4.16 -15.43
N ARG A 27 -7.24 -3.13 -14.73
CA ARG A 27 -8.03 -2.49 -13.67
C ARG A 27 -7.64 -1.03 -13.50
N THR A 28 -8.55 -0.29 -12.92
CA THR A 28 -8.31 1.09 -12.47
C THR A 28 -8.27 1.11 -10.95
N VAL A 29 -7.20 1.64 -10.39
CA VAL A 29 -7.04 1.78 -8.93
C VAL A 29 -7.15 3.25 -8.54
N PRO A 30 -7.86 3.57 -7.45
CA PRO A 30 -7.89 4.93 -6.94
C PRO A 30 -6.56 5.29 -6.26
N LEU A 31 -6.15 6.54 -6.39
CA LEU A 31 -4.95 7.09 -5.79
C LEU A 31 -5.31 7.99 -4.61
N SER A 32 -4.63 7.77 -3.48
CA SER A 32 -4.74 8.70 -2.35
C SER A 32 -4.15 10.07 -2.70
N THR A 33 -4.58 11.11 -2.00
CA THR A 33 -4.00 12.47 -2.15
C THR A 33 -2.49 12.49 -1.92
N LYS A 34 -1.99 11.66 -1.00
CA LYS A 34 -0.55 11.50 -0.76
C LYS A 34 0.17 10.85 -1.95
N ALA A 35 -0.44 9.84 -2.58
CA ALA A 35 0.13 9.21 -3.76
C ALA A 35 0.21 10.20 -4.93
N LEU A 36 -0.85 10.98 -5.15
CA LEU A 36 -0.87 12.02 -6.19
C LEU A 36 0.20 13.08 -5.95
N ALA A 37 0.35 13.57 -4.72
CA ALA A 37 1.38 14.56 -4.40
C ALA A 37 2.81 14.05 -4.68
N ILE A 38 3.06 12.75 -4.48
CA ILE A 38 4.34 12.12 -4.84
C ILE A 38 4.51 12.03 -6.36
N LEU A 39 3.49 11.56 -7.06
CA LEU A 39 3.51 11.41 -8.52
C LEU A 39 3.67 12.77 -9.22
N GLN A 40 2.95 13.78 -8.77
CA GLN A 40 2.99 15.13 -9.31
C GLN A 40 4.39 15.75 -9.15
N LYS A 41 5.00 15.63 -7.96
CA LYS A 41 6.38 16.09 -7.74
C LYS A 41 7.39 15.43 -8.67
N ARG A 42 7.19 14.14 -8.98
CA ARG A 42 8.07 13.39 -9.90
C ARG A 42 7.87 13.85 -11.35
N GLN A 43 6.62 14.11 -11.74
CA GLN A 43 6.29 14.66 -13.05
C GLN A 43 6.88 16.07 -13.24
N GLU A 44 6.74 16.93 -12.23
CA GLU A 44 7.32 18.28 -12.20
C GLU A 44 8.85 18.27 -12.23
N ALA A 45 9.48 17.25 -11.64
CA ALA A 45 10.92 17.02 -11.71
C ALA A 45 11.41 16.53 -13.10
N GLY A 46 10.51 16.33 -14.07
CA GLY A 46 10.85 15.90 -15.42
C GLY A 46 11.17 14.42 -15.55
N GLU A 47 10.74 13.58 -14.61
CA GLU A 47 10.96 12.14 -14.74
C GLU A 47 10.15 11.54 -15.90
N GLY A 48 10.80 10.78 -16.79
CA GLY A 48 10.16 10.24 -18.00
C GLY A 48 9.08 9.19 -17.74
N VAL A 49 9.12 8.51 -16.58
CA VAL A 49 8.10 7.54 -16.14
C VAL A 49 7.81 7.71 -14.64
N PRO A 50 6.58 7.38 -14.18
CA PRO A 50 6.20 7.42 -12.76
C PRO A 50 7.17 6.71 -11.82
N PHE A 51 7.69 5.55 -12.23
CA PHE A 51 8.60 4.74 -11.43
C PHE A 51 9.77 4.25 -12.29
N ALA A 52 10.85 5.02 -12.33
CA ALA A 52 12.09 4.64 -13.01
C ALA A 52 12.92 3.64 -12.15
N MET A 53 12.37 2.46 -11.87
CA MET A 53 13.03 1.45 -11.04
C MET A 53 12.77 0.03 -11.54
N GLN A 54 13.80 -0.81 -11.44
CA GLN A 54 13.68 -2.25 -11.66
C GLN A 54 13.04 -2.94 -10.44
N GLU A 55 12.43 -4.10 -10.64
CA GLU A 55 11.64 -4.80 -9.61
C GLU A 55 12.46 -5.24 -8.39
N ASP A 56 13.70 -5.66 -8.63
CA ASP A 56 14.69 -5.99 -7.61
C ASP A 56 15.16 -4.75 -6.82
N ALA A 57 15.28 -3.61 -7.49
CA ALA A 57 15.67 -2.34 -6.90
C ALA A 57 14.64 -1.87 -5.86
N VAL A 58 13.34 -2.09 -6.10
CA VAL A 58 12.27 -1.70 -5.16
C VAL A 58 12.34 -2.51 -3.87
N THR A 59 12.49 -3.83 -4.01
CA THR A 59 12.60 -4.72 -2.86
C THR A 59 13.83 -4.38 -2.03
N THR A 60 14.95 -4.10 -2.70
CA THR A 60 16.20 -3.70 -2.04
C THR A 60 16.07 -2.33 -1.34
N ALA A 61 15.48 -1.34 -2.01
CA ALA A 61 15.24 -0.02 -1.45
C ALA A 61 14.32 -0.09 -0.22
N PHE A 62 13.27 -0.90 -0.29
CA PHE A 62 12.36 -1.14 0.83
C PHE A 62 13.08 -1.79 2.02
N MET A 63 13.86 -2.85 1.80
CA MET A 63 14.65 -3.48 2.88
C MET A 63 15.66 -2.52 3.52
N ARG A 64 16.24 -1.59 2.74
CA ARG A 64 17.10 -0.53 3.28
C ARG A 64 16.29 0.46 4.12
N ALA A 65 15.10 0.85 3.67
CA ALA A 65 14.20 1.74 4.41
C ALA A 65 13.76 1.11 5.75
N VAL A 66 13.35 -0.16 5.77
CA VAL A 66 12.98 -0.88 7.00
C VAL A 66 14.15 -0.93 7.98
N ARG A 67 15.37 -1.25 7.52
CA ARG A 67 16.58 -1.24 8.37
C ARG A 67 16.86 0.14 8.96
N ARG A 68 16.71 1.21 8.17
CA ARG A 68 16.87 2.59 8.66
C ARG A 68 15.81 2.91 9.71
N ALA A 69 14.55 2.60 9.44
CA ALA A 69 13.45 2.83 10.39
C ALA A 69 13.66 2.08 11.71
N ARG A 70 14.15 0.83 11.65
CA ARG A 70 14.47 0.05 12.85
C ARG A 70 15.57 0.70 13.69
N ARG A 71 16.64 1.19 13.07
CA ARG A 71 17.70 1.92 13.80
C ARG A 71 17.18 3.17 14.49
N VAL A 72 16.31 3.93 13.82
CA VAL A 72 15.66 5.11 14.41
C VAL A 72 14.81 4.72 15.61
N TYR A 73 14.03 3.64 15.49
CA TYR A 73 13.24 3.10 16.60
C TYR A 73 14.10 2.64 17.78
N GLU A 74 15.17 1.89 17.54
CA GLU A 74 16.08 1.41 18.59
C GLU A 74 16.75 2.57 19.33
N ALA A 75 17.16 3.61 18.59
CA ALA A 75 17.72 4.82 19.18
C ALA A 75 16.69 5.56 20.06
N ALA A 76 15.45 5.70 19.59
CA ALA A 76 14.38 6.33 20.36
C ALA A 76 14.06 5.54 21.65
N CYS A 77 14.00 4.22 21.57
CA CYS A 77 13.82 3.36 22.75
C CYS A 77 14.93 3.54 23.78
N LEU A 78 16.19 3.64 23.31
CA LEU A 78 17.33 3.89 24.19
C LEU A 78 17.22 5.26 24.89
N THR A 79 16.83 6.31 24.16
CA THR A 79 16.57 7.64 24.74
C THR A 79 15.46 7.62 25.78
N GLU A 80 14.42 6.81 25.58
CA GLU A 80 13.31 6.65 26.51
C GLU A 80 13.59 5.66 27.66
N GLY A 81 14.77 5.02 27.69
CA GLY A 81 15.11 4.00 28.68
C GLY A 81 14.29 2.71 28.59
N LYS A 82 13.67 2.44 27.44
CA LYS A 82 12.83 1.26 27.21
C LYS A 82 13.56 0.24 26.35
N PRO A 83 13.45 -1.07 26.62
CA PRO A 83 14.01 -2.08 25.73
C PRO A 83 13.26 -2.08 24.39
N PRO A 84 13.94 -2.06 23.24
CA PRO A 84 13.29 -2.17 21.95
C PRO A 84 12.66 -3.56 21.78
N SER A 85 11.49 -3.62 21.15
CA SER A 85 10.84 -4.89 20.82
C SER A 85 11.65 -5.67 19.78
N ALA A 86 11.98 -6.92 20.10
CA ALA A 86 12.72 -7.81 19.20
C ALA A 86 11.99 -8.13 17.90
N ARG A 87 10.67 -7.88 17.83
CA ARG A 87 9.82 -8.20 16.67
C ARG A 87 9.40 -6.98 15.87
N TRP A 88 9.60 -5.77 16.38
CA TRP A 88 9.20 -4.55 15.68
C TRP A 88 10.11 -4.25 14.49
N LEU A 89 9.52 -4.02 13.31
CA LEU A 89 10.25 -3.74 12.06
C LEU A 89 11.27 -4.82 11.67
N VAL A 90 10.95 -6.10 11.94
CA VAL A 90 11.80 -7.26 11.64
C VAL A 90 11.13 -8.16 10.60
N GLY A 91 11.87 -8.57 9.58
CA GLY A 91 11.40 -9.54 8.59
C GLY A 91 10.30 -9.02 7.65
N ILE A 92 9.99 -7.72 7.67
CA ILE A 92 8.96 -7.10 6.83
C ILE A 92 9.38 -7.13 5.37
N ARG A 93 8.48 -7.59 4.50
CA ARG A 93 8.63 -7.67 3.05
C ARG A 93 7.75 -6.63 2.37
N LEU A 94 8.07 -6.30 1.13
CA LEU A 94 7.32 -5.27 0.38
C LEU A 94 5.82 -5.63 0.23
N HIS A 95 5.48 -6.91 0.05
CA HIS A 95 4.09 -7.34 -0.06
C HIS A 95 3.30 -7.20 1.24
N ASP A 96 3.96 -7.10 2.40
CA ASP A 96 3.29 -6.84 3.68
C ASP A 96 2.63 -5.46 3.68
N LEU A 97 3.11 -4.51 2.87
CA LEU A 97 2.43 -3.22 2.68
C LEU A 97 1.04 -3.38 2.06
N ARG A 98 0.86 -4.34 1.14
CA ARG A 98 -0.46 -4.63 0.56
C ARG A 98 -1.35 -5.30 1.60
N HIS A 99 -0.80 -6.21 2.42
CA HIS A 99 -1.53 -6.80 3.55
C HIS A 99 -2.02 -5.71 4.52
N GLU A 100 -1.13 -4.83 4.97
CA GLU A 100 -1.43 -3.73 5.89
C GLU A 100 -2.45 -2.75 5.29
N ALA A 101 -2.29 -2.36 4.02
CA ALA A 101 -3.24 -1.48 3.35
C ALA A 101 -4.64 -2.09 3.31
N THR A 102 -4.74 -3.40 3.03
CA THR A 102 -6.01 -4.13 2.98
C THR A 102 -6.70 -4.11 4.36
N SER A 103 -5.97 -4.41 5.43
CA SER A 103 -6.48 -4.32 6.81
C SER A 103 -7.00 -2.92 7.14
N ARG A 104 -6.21 -1.88 6.86
CA ARG A 104 -6.59 -0.48 7.12
C ARG A 104 -7.83 -0.04 6.35
N PHE A 105 -8.05 -0.56 5.14
CA PHE A 105 -9.27 -0.24 4.41
C PHE A 105 -10.51 -0.81 5.08
N PHE A 106 -10.45 -2.03 5.60
CA PHE A 106 -11.54 -2.60 6.39
C PHE A 106 -11.76 -1.86 7.71
N GLU A 107 -10.69 -1.47 8.41
CA GLU A 107 -10.78 -0.64 9.63
C GLU A 107 -11.43 0.73 9.36
N LYS A 108 -11.25 1.28 8.15
CA LYS A 108 -11.94 2.49 7.69
C LYS A 108 -13.40 2.26 7.27
N GLY A 109 -13.89 1.03 7.36
CA GLY A 109 -15.27 0.67 7.07
C GLY A 109 -15.60 0.46 5.59
N LEU A 110 -14.59 0.40 4.70
CA LEU A 110 -14.82 0.10 3.28
C LEU A 110 -15.46 -1.27 3.13
N SER A 111 -16.42 -1.36 2.22
CA SER A 111 -17.04 -2.62 1.83
C SER A 111 -16.04 -3.52 1.13
N VAL A 112 -16.31 -4.83 1.14
CA VAL A 112 -15.42 -5.80 0.51
C VAL A 112 -15.25 -5.52 -0.98
N MET A 113 -16.28 -5.02 -1.66
CA MET A 113 -16.22 -4.67 -3.09
C MET A 113 -15.27 -3.48 -3.33
N GLU A 114 -15.34 -2.44 -2.51
CA GLU A 114 -14.42 -1.30 -2.59
C GLU A 114 -12.97 -1.75 -2.35
N VAL A 115 -12.75 -2.56 -1.32
CA VAL A 115 -11.40 -3.08 -1.02
C VAL A 115 -10.89 -3.96 -2.17
N THR A 116 -11.73 -4.78 -2.77
CA THR A 116 -11.38 -5.62 -3.93
C THR A 116 -10.92 -4.77 -5.11
N THR A 117 -11.68 -3.71 -5.44
CA THR A 117 -11.34 -2.78 -6.52
C THR A 117 -9.99 -2.10 -6.30
N ILE A 118 -9.65 -1.75 -5.05
CA ILE A 118 -8.37 -1.10 -4.73
C ILE A 118 -7.21 -2.10 -4.76
N THR A 119 -7.39 -3.27 -4.15
CA THR A 119 -6.30 -4.21 -3.86
C THR A 119 -6.03 -5.18 -5.00
N GLY A 120 -6.99 -5.38 -5.91
CA GLY A 120 -6.87 -6.28 -7.06
C GLY A 120 -6.96 -7.76 -6.70
N HIS A 121 -7.60 -8.12 -5.58
CA HIS A 121 -7.85 -9.51 -5.23
C HIS A 121 -8.86 -10.14 -6.20
N LYS A 122 -8.56 -11.34 -6.71
CA LYS A 122 -9.43 -12.03 -7.68
C LYS A 122 -10.60 -12.77 -7.03
N THR A 123 -10.42 -13.21 -5.78
CA THR A 123 -11.46 -13.94 -5.05
C THR A 123 -11.66 -13.36 -3.67
N MET A 124 -12.92 -13.37 -3.23
CA MET A 124 -13.35 -12.95 -1.90
C MET A 124 -12.70 -13.77 -0.79
N GLU A 125 -12.34 -15.02 -1.08
CA GLU A 125 -11.65 -15.91 -0.15
C GLU A 125 -10.26 -15.39 0.23
N MET A 126 -9.57 -14.67 -0.66
CA MET A 126 -8.31 -14.01 -0.32
C MET A 126 -8.52 -12.86 0.67
N LEU A 127 -9.69 -12.23 0.65
CA LEU A 127 -10.04 -11.11 1.54
C LEU A 127 -10.61 -11.54 2.89
N LYS A 128 -11.09 -12.79 3.02
CA LYS A 128 -11.66 -13.32 4.29
C LYS A 128 -10.73 -13.17 5.49
N ARG A 129 -9.42 -13.14 5.27
CA ARG A 129 -8.40 -12.98 6.32
C ARG A 129 -8.37 -11.58 6.95
N TYR A 130 -8.99 -10.59 6.30
CA TYR A 130 -9.03 -9.20 6.77
C TYR A 130 -10.44 -8.76 7.18
N THR A 131 -11.46 -9.52 6.79
CA THR A 131 -12.86 -9.29 7.15
C THR A 131 -13.18 -9.94 8.50
N HIS A 132 -12.47 -9.55 9.55
CA HIS A 132 -12.92 -9.85 10.91
C HIS A 132 -13.93 -8.78 11.32
N LEU A 133 -15.10 -8.81 10.66
CA LEU A 133 -16.22 -7.94 11.01
C LEU A 133 -16.61 -8.23 12.46
N ARG A 134 -16.42 -7.26 13.36
CA ARG A 134 -16.91 -7.40 14.73
C ARG A 134 -18.41 -7.19 14.69
N ALA A 135 -19.18 -8.03 15.38
CA ALA A 135 -20.65 -7.91 15.42
C ALA A 135 -21.10 -6.50 15.86
N HIS A 136 -20.33 -5.87 16.74
CA HIS A 136 -20.50 -4.47 17.16
C HIS A 136 -20.49 -3.49 15.97
N ASP A 137 -19.54 -3.62 15.04
CA ASP A 137 -19.41 -2.69 13.91
C ASP A 137 -20.53 -2.88 12.88
N VAL A 138 -21.11 -4.08 12.84
CA VAL A 138 -22.32 -4.38 12.05
C VAL A 138 -23.56 -3.81 12.73
N ALA A 139 -23.66 -3.93 14.06
CA ALA A 139 -24.78 -3.37 14.83
C ALA A 139 -24.91 -1.85 14.66
N LEU A 140 -23.79 -1.12 14.69
CA LEU A 140 -23.75 0.33 14.42
C LEU A 140 -24.31 0.73 13.05
N LYS A 141 -24.36 -0.20 12.09
CA LYS A 141 -24.90 0.04 10.74
C LYS A 141 -26.38 -0.31 10.60
N LEU A 142 -27.00 -0.93 11.61
CA LEU A 142 -28.40 -1.39 11.57
C LEU A 142 -29.38 -0.40 12.21
N GLY A 143 -28.90 0.69 12.81
CA GLY A 143 -29.71 1.69 13.50
C GLY A 143 -29.32 1.83 14.97
#